data_AF-A0A8B5XC70-F1
#
_entry.id   AF-A0A8B5XC70-F1
#
_cell.length_a   1.000
_cell.length_b   1.000
_cell.length_c   1.000
_cell.angle_alpha   90.00
_cell.angle_beta   90.00
_cell.angle_gamma   90.00
#
_symmetry.space_group_name_H-M   'P 1'
#
loop_
_entity.id
_entity.type
_entity.pdbx_description
1 polymer ?
#
loop_
_entity_poly.entity_id
_entity_poly.type
_entity_poly.pdbx_seq_one_letter_code
_entity_poly.pdbx_strand_id
1 'polypeptide(L)'
;MQATAETVRPKFKGSADQKEVAEKVFGLVSATARFFSATSPISVRLSAIADHLETADGTKVDSIDAALKANDHIFIRQEQDDEVIFLTTRTGMLPELESVEDADHTFAARFSEPLPTPSNYPARRTAIADDEGFGTYSDDGVTSDDTFTDQPLDESEAVPQDEPEASAAPAAADVETVADLNDATDEEIVQALRDQLAYDYAVANFGDEWMAEDKVPRLSRGDLRRIKDYVAEQGGPVSDHQIVQDLLGIRQNAQEYPLHVFSVNFRLSRETRDFEFVGIAGAHFWTTSGTSTPDVANRKASEVGQDYRVLIDLNDEPSIIDAGVVEHVLTFYEHRHGVLPYDATFQSIISGAVLPGQRSAIVTFESPLTNQTFPIEVRFPTGNRGGYLAGFAAFFKEHLVPGAFVTIEAGETPGHYTIEFLTVSGQDRKLLTIDEKKQQYKFDTVTFYCAPNEDMLVSENRFPKLAGTSPLDDRVRRQPAQVLEHAFAYAGERVDSSSEQLMAVMDEIVAAANVERPMPAALIRNLAASDKYPQFTIDPEADDVVYFTPGSSNESTD
;
A
#
# COMPACT_ATOMS: atom_id res chain seq x y z
N MET A 1 26.70 32.59 2.92
CA MET A 1 26.89 32.87 4.36
C MET A 1 26.16 31.76 5.10
N GLN A 2 26.88 30.76 5.62
CA GLN A 2 26.27 29.73 6.48
C GLN A 2 26.16 30.31 7.88
N ALA A 3 24.93 30.54 8.34
CA ALA A 3 24.67 30.86 9.74
C ALA A 3 24.88 29.58 10.55
N THR A 4 25.91 29.57 11.38
CA THR A 4 26.11 28.56 12.41
C THR A 4 25.01 28.76 13.45
N ALA A 5 23.97 27.93 13.43
CA ALA A 5 22.96 27.95 14.48
C ALA A 5 23.61 27.47 15.78
N GLU A 6 23.81 28.37 16.75
CA GLU A 6 24.14 28.00 18.12
C GLU A 6 22.99 27.14 18.67
N THR A 7 23.26 25.86 18.96
CA THR A 7 22.34 25.00 19.69
C THR A 7 22.14 25.54 21.10
N VAL A 8 21.03 26.22 21.34
CA VAL A 8 20.59 26.67 22.66
C VAL A 8 20.29 25.43 23.51
N ARG A 9 21.07 25.20 24.57
CA ARG A 9 20.78 24.11 25.53
C ARG A 9 19.64 24.52 26.47
N PRO A 10 18.65 23.64 26.73
CA PRO A 10 17.55 23.94 27.64
C PRO A 10 18.04 24.02 29.10
N LYS A 11 17.33 24.77 29.95
CA LYS A 11 17.63 24.92 31.38
C LYS A 11 16.76 23.98 32.21
N PHE A 12 17.37 23.05 32.93
CA PHE A 12 16.66 22.09 33.80
C PHE A 12 16.39 22.67 35.21
N LYS A 13 15.23 22.32 35.79
CA LYS A 13 14.77 22.60 37.16
C LYS A 13 14.87 21.33 38.03
N GLY A 14 14.77 21.50 39.35
CA GLY A 14 14.84 20.41 40.33
C GLY A 14 16.11 20.43 41.20
N SER A 15 16.29 19.36 41.99
CA SER A 15 17.52 19.07 42.74
C SER A 15 18.71 18.78 41.80
N ALA A 16 19.94 18.74 42.32
CA ALA A 16 21.14 18.46 41.51
C ALA A 16 21.01 17.12 40.76
N ASP A 17 20.57 16.08 41.47
CA ASP A 17 20.38 14.73 40.93
C ASP A 17 19.27 14.70 39.87
N GLN A 18 18.16 15.42 40.09
CA GLN A 18 17.06 15.51 39.11
C GLN A 18 17.49 16.23 37.83
N LYS A 19 18.34 17.26 37.92
CA LYS A 19 18.86 17.96 36.74
C LYS A 19 19.79 17.07 35.93
N GLU A 20 20.65 16.31 36.60
CA GLU A 20 21.56 15.37 35.93
C GLU A 20 20.77 14.29 35.20
N VAL A 21 19.76 13.69 35.85
CA VAL A 21 18.90 12.68 35.21
C VAL A 21 18.12 13.27 34.04
N ALA A 22 17.53 14.46 34.18
CA ALA A 22 16.81 15.11 33.09
C ALA A 22 17.70 15.47 31.91
N GLU A 23 18.96 15.90 32.15
CA GLU A 23 19.94 16.17 31.10
C GLU A 23 20.36 14.89 30.36
N LYS A 24 20.55 13.77 31.08
CA LYS A 24 20.84 12.47 30.48
C LYS A 24 19.69 11.98 29.61
N VAL A 25 18.45 12.03 30.13
CA VAL A 25 17.25 11.65 29.36
C VAL A 25 17.10 12.53 28.14
N PHE A 26 17.23 13.85 28.27
CA PHE A 26 17.15 14.77 27.14
C PHE A 26 18.23 14.50 26.08
N GLY A 27 19.46 14.21 26.51
CA GLY A 27 20.57 13.83 25.64
C GLY A 27 20.30 12.53 24.89
N LEU A 28 19.76 11.52 25.58
CA LEU A 28 19.33 10.26 24.97
C LEU A 28 18.24 10.51 23.92
N VAL A 29 17.15 11.16 24.30
CA VAL A 29 16.03 11.45 23.38
C VAL A 29 16.49 12.27 22.18
N SER A 30 17.33 13.29 22.40
CA SER A 30 17.87 14.13 21.32
C SER A 30 18.83 13.36 20.39
N ALA A 31 19.57 12.38 20.91
CA ALA A 31 20.46 11.53 20.11
C ALA A 31 19.67 10.54 19.25
N THR A 32 18.63 9.91 19.83
CA THR A 32 17.71 9.02 19.10
C THR A 32 16.95 9.80 18.04
N ALA A 33 16.53 11.02 18.35
CA ALA A 33 15.79 11.90 17.45
C ALA A 33 16.67 12.85 16.63
N ARG A 34 17.94 12.48 16.36
CA ARG A 34 18.88 13.37 15.63
C ARG A 34 18.40 13.75 14.22
N PHE A 35 17.52 12.96 13.63
CA PHE A 35 16.95 13.17 12.30
C PHE A 35 15.58 13.86 12.29
N PHE A 36 14.97 14.06 13.46
CA PHE A 36 13.69 14.75 13.59
C PHE A 36 13.87 16.28 13.42
N SER A 37 12.81 16.97 13.01
CA SER A 37 12.80 18.44 13.01
C SER A 37 13.06 18.98 14.42
N ALA A 38 13.67 20.16 14.51
CA ALA A 38 14.05 20.80 15.78
C ALA A 38 12.85 21.01 16.73
N THR A 39 11.65 21.13 16.18
CA THR A 39 10.39 21.40 16.88
C THR A 39 9.39 20.24 16.83
N SER A 40 9.73 19.13 16.17
CA SER A 40 8.83 17.98 16.08
C SER A 40 8.65 17.32 17.47
N PRO A 41 7.42 16.95 17.87
CA PRO A 41 7.18 16.21 19.09
C PRO A 41 7.83 14.83 19.01
N ILE A 42 8.58 14.46 20.04
CA ILE A 42 9.23 13.16 20.20
C ILE A 42 8.61 12.50 21.41
N SER A 43 7.90 11.39 21.20
CA SER A 43 7.31 10.56 22.25
C SER A 43 8.28 9.47 22.67
N VAL A 44 8.48 9.30 23.97
CA VAL A 44 9.32 8.23 24.52
C VAL A 44 8.64 7.60 25.72
N ARG A 45 8.61 6.26 25.74
CA ARG A 45 8.04 5.47 26.84
C ARG A 45 8.96 5.50 28.06
N LEU A 46 8.37 5.67 29.25
CA LEU A 46 9.13 5.68 30.50
C LEU A 46 9.86 4.36 30.76
N SER A 47 9.24 3.23 30.41
CA SER A 47 9.84 1.89 30.49
C SER A 47 11.13 1.79 29.65
N ALA A 48 11.06 2.20 28.38
CA ALA A 48 12.23 2.19 27.49
C ALA A 48 13.39 3.08 27.98
N ILE A 49 13.09 4.24 28.56
CA ILE A 49 14.11 5.12 29.16
C ILE A 49 14.73 4.46 30.39
N ALA A 50 13.90 3.83 31.22
CA ALA A 50 14.36 3.16 32.42
C ALA A 50 15.25 1.95 32.11
N ASP A 51 14.87 1.10 31.16
CA ASP A 51 15.67 -0.05 30.74
C ASP A 51 17.07 0.37 30.27
N HIS A 52 17.14 1.46 29.50
CA HIS A 52 18.40 2.01 29.00
C HIS A 52 19.28 2.59 30.12
N LEU A 53 18.70 3.40 31.01
CA LEU A 53 19.45 4.07 32.09
C LEU A 53 19.76 3.17 33.29
N GLU A 54 19.00 2.11 33.50
CA GLU A 54 19.30 1.05 34.46
C GLU A 54 20.51 0.25 33.98
N THR A 55 20.56 -0.11 32.70
CA THR A 55 21.70 -0.81 32.09
C THR A 55 22.98 0.04 32.07
N ALA A 56 22.86 1.35 31.82
CA ALA A 56 24.02 2.23 31.73
C ALA A 56 24.59 2.63 33.10
N ASP A 57 23.74 3.11 34.02
CA ASP A 57 24.18 3.78 35.26
C ASP A 57 23.40 3.31 36.52
N GLY A 58 22.50 2.33 36.40
CA GLY A 58 21.69 1.82 37.53
C GLY A 58 20.63 2.81 38.03
N THR A 59 20.16 3.73 37.18
CA THR A 59 19.15 4.73 37.56
C THR A 59 17.77 4.10 37.63
N LYS A 60 17.05 4.28 38.75
CA LYS A 60 15.70 3.69 38.95
C LYS A 60 14.60 4.48 38.25
N VAL A 61 13.57 3.77 37.77
CA VAL A 61 12.34 4.30 37.14
C VAL A 61 11.73 5.48 37.93
N ASP A 62 11.56 5.32 39.26
CA ASP A 62 10.96 6.35 40.12
C ASP A 62 11.74 7.67 40.12
N SER A 63 13.07 7.59 40.00
CA SER A 63 13.94 8.77 39.93
C SER A 63 13.83 9.48 38.58
N ILE A 64 13.62 8.72 37.50
CA ILE A 64 13.43 9.24 36.15
C ILE A 64 12.09 9.96 36.06
N ASP A 65 10.99 9.32 36.49
CA ASP A 65 9.66 9.93 36.50
C ASP A 65 9.63 11.21 37.37
N ALA A 66 10.25 11.19 38.56
CA ALA A 66 10.36 12.37 39.41
C ALA A 66 11.20 13.50 38.78
N ALA A 67 12.26 13.17 38.04
CA ALA A 67 13.10 14.15 37.35
C ALA A 67 12.38 14.79 36.16
N LEU A 68 11.65 13.99 35.36
CA LEU A 68 10.89 14.48 34.21
C LEU A 68 9.69 15.32 34.66
N LYS A 69 8.98 14.90 35.71
CA LYS A 69 7.89 15.70 36.33
C LYS A 69 8.37 17.06 36.87
N ALA A 70 9.60 17.14 37.38
CA ALA A 70 10.19 18.41 37.83
C ALA A 70 10.57 19.36 36.68
N ASN A 71 10.56 18.87 35.43
CA ASN A 71 10.94 19.56 34.21
C ASN A 71 9.77 19.62 33.20
N ASP A 72 8.58 19.95 33.70
CA ASP A 72 7.33 20.12 32.95
C ASP A 72 7.40 21.13 31.79
N HIS A 73 8.35 22.06 31.83
CA HIS A 73 8.59 23.05 30.78
C HIS A 73 9.40 22.51 29.60
N ILE A 74 9.86 21.26 29.67
CA ILE A 74 10.61 20.55 28.61
C ILE A 74 9.86 19.27 28.23
N PHE A 75 9.34 18.55 29.22
CA PHE A 75 8.68 17.26 29.04
C PHE A 75 7.19 17.33 29.39
N ILE A 76 6.33 16.82 28.51
CA ILE A 76 4.90 16.62 28.76
C ILE A 76 4.68 15.16 29.10
N ARG A 77 4.04 14.88 30.23
CA ARG A 77 3.65 13.51 30.61
C ARG A 77 2.25 13.20 30.09
N GLN A 78 2.09 12.09 29.39
CA GLN A 78 0.81 11.52 28.97
C GLN A 78 0.68 10.10 29.51
N GLU A 79 -0.54 9.74 29.92
CA GLU A 79 -0.92 8.37 30.29
C GLU A 79 -1.80 7.84 29.17
N GLN A 80 -1.36 6.78 28.49
CA GLN A 80 -2.06 6.15 27.39
C GLN A 80 -1.93 4.63 27.54
N ASP A 81 -3.05 3.91 27.47
CA ASP A 81 -3.12 2.44 27.44
C ASP A 81 -2.26 1.75 28.54
N ASP A 82 -2.41 2.21 29.78
CA ASP A 82 -1.65 1.77 30.97
C ASP A 82 -0.12 2.00 30.93
N GLU A 83 0.39 2.75 29.95
CA GLU A 83 1.79 3.18 29.85
C GLU A 83 1.96 4.69 30.05
N VAL A 84 3.12 5.09 30.60
CA VAL A 84 3.50 6.49 30.80
C VAL A 84 4.45 6.92 29.68
N ILE A 85 4.01 7.89 28.88
CA ILE A 85 4.76 8.46 27.77
C ILE A 85 5.18 9.89 28.11
N PHE A 86 6.39 10.26 27.74
CA PHE A 86 6.88 11.64 27.81
C PHE A 86 7.11 12.20 26.42
N LEU A 87 6.60 13.41 26.16
CA LEU A 87 6.80 14.14 24.92
C LEU A 87 7.79 15.29 25.15
N THR A 88 8.73 15.47 24.24
CA THR A 88 9.69 16.58 24.22
C THR A 88 10.05 16.92 22.77
N THR A 89 10.74 18.03 22.52
CA THR A 89 11.33 18.33 21.21
C THR A 89 12.85 18.32 21.27
N ARG A 90 13.54 18.30 20.12
CA ARG A 90 15.01 18.33 20.06
C ARG A 90 15.61 19.65 20.57
N THR A 91 14.81 20.72 20.62
CA THR A 91 15.23 22.02 21.19
C THR A 91 14.92 22.16 22.67
N GLY A 92 14.20 21.20 23.27
CA GLY A 92 13.75 21.26 24.65
C GLY A 92 12.73 22.38 24.89
N MET A 93 12.04 22.82 23.83
CA MET A 93 10.83 23.62 23.94
C MET A 93 9.62 22.69 23.93
N LEU A 94 8.58 23.05 24.69
CA LEU A 94 7.32 22.33 24.62
C LEU A 94 6.83 22.32 23.15
N PRO A 95 6.41 21.15 22.62
CA PRO A 95 5.76 21.12 21.34
C PRO A 95 4.52 22.03 21.41
N GLU A 96 4.28 22.83 20.37
CA GLU A 96 2.96 23.41 20.15
C GLU A 96 2.04 22.21 19.91
N LEU A 97 1.41 21.71 20.97
CA LEU A 97 0.19 20.91 20.85
C LEU A 97 -0.71 21.74 19.95
N GLU A 98 -1.16 21.13 18.85
CA GLU A 98 -1.97 21.75 17.81
C GLU A 98 -2.87 22.83 18.40
N SER A 99 -2.76 24.03 17.81
CA SER A 99 -3.63 25.14 18.15
C SER A 99 -5.05 24.61 18.28
N VAL A 100 -5.67 24.81 19.44
CA VAL A 100 -7.11 24.66 19.63
C VAL A 100 -7.75 25.30 18.41
N GLU A 101 -8.37 24.46 17.56
CA GLU A 101 -9.02 24.94 16.35
C GLU A 101 -9.89 26.13 16.74
N ASP A 102 -9.72 27.24 16.03
CA ASP A 102 -10.50 28.46 16.26
C ASP A 102 -11.98 28.15 15.97
N ALA A 103 -12.69 27.72 17.01
CA ALA A 103 -14.06 27.22 16.93
C ALA A 103 -15.04 28.32 16.50
N ASP A 104 -14.63 29.59 16.57
CA ASP A 104 -15.43 30.76 16.18
C ASP A 104 -15.81 30.74 14.69
N HIS A 105 -15.13 29.95 13.86
CA HIS A 105 -15.39 29.82 12.42
C HIS A 105 -15.58 28.38 11.92
N THR A 106 -15.90 27.43 12.79
CA THR A 106 -16.19 26.05 12.37
C THR A 106 -17.59 25.90 11.76
N PHE A 107 -17.71 25.02 10.77
CA PHE A 107 -18.97 24.74 10.07
C PHE A 107 -20.07 24.21 11.01
N ALA A 108 -19.67 23.49 12.06
CA ALA A 108 -20.57 22.97 13.10
C ALA A 108 -21.19 24.08 13.97
N ALA A 109 -20.43 25.13 14.32
CA ALA A 109 -20.96 26.27 15.07
C ALA A 109 -22.00 27.07 14.24
N ARG A 110 -21.75 27.23 12.93
CA ARG A 110 -22.68 27.90 12.00
C ARG A 110 -24.00 27.15 11.78
N PHE A 111 -24.02 25.85 12.06
CA PHE A 111 -25.23 25.02 11.97
C PHE A 111 -26.08 25.08 13.24
N SER A 112 -25.46 25.44 14.37
CA SER A 112 -26.06 25.37 15.72
C SER A 112 -26.67 26.71 16.15
N GLU A 113 -26.18 27.83 15.63
CA GLU A 113 -26.73 29.16 15.90
C GLU A 113 -27.64 29.64 14.75
N PRO A 114 -28.95 29.81 14.98
CA PRO A 114 -29.82 30.36 13.96
C PRO A 114 -29.47 31.83 13.68
N LEU A 115 -29.13 32.12 12.43
CA LEU A 115 -28.87 33.49 11.96
C LEU A 115 -30.05 34.41 12.31
N PRO A 116 -29.81 35.63 12.81
CA PRO A 116 -30.87 36.60 13.06
C PRO A 116 -31.61 36.89 11.76
N THR A 117 -32.94 36.86 11.83
CA THR A 117 -33.82 37.02 10.67
C THR A 117 -33.52 38.34 9.96
N PRO A 118 -33.09 38.34 8.68
CA PRO A 118 -32.79 39.58 7.98
C PRO A 118 -34.06 40.43 7.86
N SER A 119 -34.05 41.60 8.50
CA SER A 119 -35.25 42.45 8.66
C SER A 119 -35.65 43.25 7.42
N ASN A 120 -35.06 42.99 6.25
CA ASN A 120 -35.35 43.75 5.03
C ASN A 120 -35.30 42.86 3.79
N TYR A 121 -36.47 42.51 3.26
CA TYR A 121 -36.59 41.98 1.90
C TYR A 121 -36.35 43.13 0.90
N PRO A 122 -35.44 43.00 -0.08
CA PRO A 122 -35.41 43.92 -1.20
C PRO A 122 -36.69 43.77 -2.02
N ALA A 123 -37.34 44.88 -2.30
CA ALA A 123 -38.59 44.94 -3.05
C ALA A 123 -38.48 44.20 -4.39
N ARG A 124 -39.46 43.33 -4.65
CA ARG A 124 -39.66 42.58 -5.89
C ARG A 124 -39.63 43.55 -7.08
N ARG A 125 -38.61 43.45 -7.94
CA ARG A 125 -38.61 44.14 -9.24
C ARG A 125 -39.84 43.71 -10.01
N THR A 126 -40.65 44.69 -10.38
CA THR A 126 -41.78 44.55 -11.31
C THR A 126 -41.31 43.95 -12.63
N ALA A 127 -42.08 42.99 -13.12
CA ALA A 127 -41.90 42.38 -14.44
C ALA A 127 -41.92 43.47 -15.52
N ILE A 128 -40.91 43.43 -16.40
CA ILE A 128 -40.91 44.19 -17.65
C ILE A 128 -41.79 43.40 -18.62
N ALA A 129 -42.76 44.11 -19.20
CA ALA A 129 -43.72 43.60 -20.15
C ALA A 129 -43.08 43.16 -21.47
N ASP A 130 -43.76 42.20 -22.09
CA ASP A 130 -43.49 41.64 -23.41
C ASP A 130 -43.26 42.71 -24.49
N ASP A 131 -42.28 42.48 -25.36
CA ASP A 131 -42.23 43.12 -26.67
C ASP A 131 -42.01 42.04 -27.74
N GLU A 132 -42.84 42.15 -28.78
CA GLU A 132 -42.99 41.19 -29.87
C GLU A 132 -41.80 41.24 -30.83
N GLY A 133 -41.43 40.09 -31.41
CA GLY A 133 -40.31 40.00 -32.35
C GLY A 133 -40.37 38.76 -33.22
N PHE A 134 -41.37 38.72 -34.08
CA PHE A 134 -41.55 37.79 -35.20
C PHE A 134 -40.27 37.57 -36.02
N GLY A 135 -39.99 36.31 -36.40
CA GLY A 135 -38.89 35.96 -37.30
C GLY A 135 -39.03 34.54 -37.85
N THR A 136 -39.93 34.36 -38.82
CA THR A 136 -40.06 33.19 -39.70
C THR A 136 -38.80 32.97 -40.54
N TYR A 137 -38.41 31.73 -40.84
CA TYR A 137 -38.13 31.24 -42.21
C TYR A 137 -37.94 29.70 -42.27
N SER A 138 -38.79 29.11 -43.12
CA SER A 138 -38.73 27.87 -43.94
C SER A 138 -37.58 26.85 -43.83
N ASP A 139 -37.99 25.60 -43.59
CA ASP A 139 -37.99 24.46 -44.53
C ASP A 139 -37.04 24.56 -45.75
N ASP A 140 -36.06 23.65 -45.80
CA ASP A 140 -35.50 23.12 -47.04
C ASP A 140 -35.09 21.66 -46.81
N GLY A 141 -35.74 20.76 -47.54
CA GLY A 141 -35.56 19.33 -47.47
C GLY A 141 -34.27 18.84 -48.14
N VAL A 142 -33.75 17.72 -47.63
CA VAL A 142 -32.90 16.82 -48.40
C VAL A 142 -33.41 15.41 -48.20
N THR A 143 -34.04 14.90 -49.25
CA THR A 143 -34.27 13.48 -49.51
C THR A 143 -32.95 12.83 -49.94
N SER A 144 -32.57 11.73 -49.29
CA SER A 144 -31.70 10.73 -49.91
C SER A 144 -32.25 9.34 -49.59
N ASP A 145 -32.89 8.82 -50.62
CA ASP A 145 -33.17 7.42 -50.90
C ASP A 145 -31.84 6.64 -50.91
N ASP A 146 -31.73 5.55 -50.15
CA ASP A 146 -30.84 4.45 -50.53
C ASP A 146 -31.33 3.14 -49.89
N THR A 147 -32.01 2.38 -50.75
CA THR A 147 -32.31 0.96 -50.67
C THR A 147 -31.07 0.13 -50.39
N PHE A 148 -31.08 -0.66 -49.32
CA PHE A 148 -30.17 -1.81 -49.19
C PHE A 148 -30.97 -3.12 -49.20
N THR A 149 -30.63 -3.95 -50.18
CA THR A 149 -31.19 -5.22 -50.58
C THR A 149 -31.00 -6.33 -49.54
N ASP A 150 -32.11 -6.99 -49.23
CA ASP A 150 -32.17 -8.35 -48.71
C ASP A 150 -31.68 -9.35 -49.77
N GLN A 151 -30.78 -10.25 -49.39
CA GLN A 151 -30.74 -11.60 -49.95
C GLN A 151 -30.18 -12.63 -48.94
N PRO A 152 -30.74 -13.86 -48.89
CA PRO A 152 -30.54 -14.80 -47.78
C PRO A 152 -29.76 -16.09 -48.13
N LEU A 153 -29.53 -16.92 -47.09
CA LEU A 153 -29.13 -18.36 -47.06
C LEU A 153 -27.62 -18.64 -47.28
N ASP A 154 -26.93 -19.56 -46.58
CA ASP A 154 -27.23 -20.90 -46.02
C ASP A 154 -26.55 -21.09 -44.63
N GLU A 155 -27.14 -21.75 -43.62
CA GLU A 155 -27.11 -23.21 -43.32
C GLU A 155 -25.68 -23.81 -43.42
N SER A 156 -25.05 -24.47 -42.46
CA SER A 156 -25.49 -25.25 -41.30
C SER A 156 -24.23 -25.68 -40.50
N GLU A 157 -24.26 -25.65 -39.18
CA GLU A 157 -23.53 -26.62 -38.35
C GLU A 157 -24.26 -26.73 -37.00
N ALA A 158 -25.05 -27.79 -36.88
CA ALA A 158 -25.82 -28.11 -35.70
C ALA A 158 -24.88 -28.72 -34.65
N VAL A 159 -24.69 -28.02 -33.54
CA VAL A 159 -24.11 -28.57 -32.31
C VAL A 159 -25.28 -28.92 -31.37
N PRO A 160 -25.32 -30.11 -30.74
CA PRO A 160 -26.46 -30.56 -29.95
C PRO A 160 -26.74 -29.63 -28.76
N GLN A 161 -28.00 -29.23 -28.61
CA GLN A 161 -28.52 -28.66 -27.37
C GLN A 161 -28.63 -29.79 -26.34
N ASP A 162 -27.71 -29.82 -25.38
CA ASP A 162 -27.97 -30.46 -24.10
C ASP A 162 -28.99 -29.59 -23.34
N GLU A 163 -30.13 -30.19 -23.01
CA GLU A 163 -31.11 -29.65 -22.08
C GLU A 163 -30.38 -29.33 -20.76
N PRO A 164 -30.46 -28.09 -20.23
CA PRO A 164 -30.07 -27.88 -18.85
C PRO A 164 -31.11 -28.59 -17.98
N GLU A 165 -30.69 -29.70 -17.38
CA GLU A 165 -31.33 -30.25 -16.20
C GLU A 165 -31.62 -29.09 -15.24
N ALA A 166 -32.89 -28.99 -14.83
CA ALA A 166 -33.34 -28.04 -13.85
C ALA A 166 -32.51 -28.20 -12.58
N SER A 167 -31.50 -27.35 -12.43
CA SER A 167 -30.76 -27.17 -11.18
C SER A 167 -31.79 -26.73 -10.13
N ALA A 168 -32.09 -27.66 -9.22
CA ALA A 168 -32.90 -27.40 -8.06
C ALA A 168 -32.38 -26.15 -7.36
N ALA A 169 -33.29 -25.23 -7.05
CA ALA A 169 -33.02 -24.11 -6.16
C ALA A 169 -32.27 -24.65 -4.92
N PRO A 170 -31.15 -24.05 -4.51
CA PRO A 170 -30.55 -24.40 -3.24
C PRO A 170 -31.62 -24.14 -2.18
N ALA A 171 -31.90 -25.17 -1.39
CA ALA A 171 -32.74 -25.06 -0.22
C ALA A 171 -32.30 -23.83 0.57
N ALA A 172 -33.26 -22.96 0.87
CA ALA A 172 -33.06 -21.85 1.79
C ALA A 172 -32.32 -22.39 3.00
N ALA A 173 -31.10 -21.91 3.21
CA ALA A 173 -30.38 -22.17 4.43
C ALA A 173 -31.30 -21.76 5.57
N ASP A 174 -31.59 -22.70 6.47
CA ASP A 174 -32.20 -22.38 7.74
C ASP A 174 -31.30 -21.35 8.42
N VAL A 175 -31.76 -20.09 8.41
CA VAL A 175 -31.16 -19.02 9.19
C VAL A 175 -31.43 -19.39 10.65
N GLU A 176 -30.44 -20.01 11.30
CA GLU A 176 -30.40 -20.10 12.76
C GLU A 176 -30.59 -18.70 13.30
N THR A 177 -31.75 -18.48 13.88
CA THR A 177 -32.18 -17.18 14.35
C THR A 177 -31.65 -17.00 15.76
N VAL A 178 -30.86 -15.92 15.91
CA VAL A 178 -30.56 -15.16 17.13
C VAL A 178 -29.40 -15.68 17.97
N ALA A 179 -28.21 -15.16 17.68
CA ALA A 179 -27.41 -14.55 18.75
C ALA A 179 -28.17 -13.32 19.24
N ASP A 180 -28.31 -13.15 20.55
CA ASP A 180 -28.93 -11.96 21.13
C ASP A 180 -28.13 -10.75 20.61
N LEU A 181 -28.79 -9.76 19.98
CA LEU A 181 -28.12 -8.59 19.37
C LEU A 181 -27.27 -7.81 20.38
N ASN A 182 -27.51 -8.02 21.67
CA ASN A 182 -26.74 -7.42 22.76
C ASN A 182 -25.38 -8.10 23.02
N ASP A 183 -25.18 -9.32 22.51
CA ASP A 183 -23.96 -10.11 22.69
C ASP A 183 -23.11 -10.15 21.41
N ALA A 184 -23.64 -9.69 20.28
CA ALA A 184 -22.93 -9.62 19.00
C ALA A 184 -22.01 -8.40 18.93
N THR A 185 -20.82 -8.57 18.37
CA THR A 185 -19.93 -7.42 18.10
C THR A 185 -20.49 -6.57 16.96
N ASP A 186 -20.11 -5.29 16.92
CA ASP A 186 -20.51 -4.40 15.82
C ASP A 186 -20.11 -4.98 14.44
N GLU A 187 -18.97 -5.66 14.37
CA GLU A 187 -18.48 -6.34 13.16
C GLU A 187 -19.39 -7.52 12.76
N GLU A 188 -19.83 -8.34 13.72
CA GLU A 188 -20.76 -9.44 13.47
C GLU A 188 -22.12 -8.93 12.98
N ILE A 189 -22.61 -7.83 13.55
CA ILE A 189 -23.86 -7.19 13.13
C ILE A 189 -23.73 -6.63 11.72
N VAL A 190 -22.65 -5.91 11.42
CA VAL A 190 -22.37 -5.37 10.08
C VAL A 190 -22.27 -6.49 9.06
N GLN A 191 -21.56 -7.58 9.36
CA GLN A 191 -21.42 -8.70 8.45
C GLN A 191 -22.75 -9.40 8.20
N ALA A 192 -23.55 -9.64 9.25
CA ALA A 192 -24.89 -10.22 9.11
C ALA A 192 -25.82 -9.34 8.26
N LEU A 193 -25.76 -8.02 8.43
CA LEU A 193 -26.49 -7.05 7.60
C LEU A 193 -26.03 -7.11 6.14
N ARG A 194 -24.72 -7.11 5.89
CA ARG A 194 -24.16 -7.23 4.53
C ARG A 194 -24.64 -8.51 3.86
N ASP A 195 -24.55 -9.65 4.55
CA ASP A 195 -24.97 -10.94 4.03
C ASP A 195 -26.47 -10.95 3.70
N GLN A 196 -27.31 -10.40 4.60
CA GLN A 196 -28.75 -10.36 4.37
C GLN A 196 -29.14 -9.42 3.21
N LEU A 197 -28.50 -8.25 3.12
CA LEU A 197 -28.79 -7.27 2.06
C LEU A 197 -28.21 -7.68 0.70
N ALA A 198 -27.12 -8.45 0.66
CA ALA A 198 -26.49 -8.89 -0.59
C ALA A 198 -27.42 -9.77 -1.45
N TYR A 199 -28.35 -10.51 -0.83
CA TYR A 199 -29.33 -11.34 -1.54
C TYR A 199 -30.64 -10.62 -1.85
N ASP A 200 -30.85 -9.39 -1.36
CA ASP A 200 -32.07 -8.65 -1.62
C ASP A 200 -32.00 -7.90 -2.96
N TYR A 201 -32.81 -8.34 -3.92
CA TYR A 201 -32.92 -7.71 -5.25
C TYR A 201 -33.45 -6.27 -5.21
N ALA A 202 -34.09 -5.85 -4.10
CA ALA A 202 -34.52 -4.47 -3.91
C ALA A 202 -33.36 -3.53 -3.52
N VAL A 203 -32.18 -4.07 -3.24
CA VAL A 203 -31.01 -3.33 -2.79
C VAL A 203 -29.89 -3.48 -3.82
N ALA A 204 -29.43 -2.34 -4.32
CA ALA A 204 -28.22 -2.21 -5.10
C ALA A 204 -27.02 -2.03 -4.16
N ASN A 205 -25.94 -2.77 -4.42
CA ASN A 205 -24.69 -2.69 -3.68
C ASN A 205 -23.52 -2.43 -4.60
N PHE A 206 -22.61 -1.55 -4.17
CA PHE A 206 -21.29 -1.41 -4.75
C PHE A 206 -20.25 -1.23 -3.63
N GLY A 207 -19.52 -2.30 -3.31
CA GLY A 207 -18.58 -2.29 -2.17
C GLY A 207 -19.34 -2.07 -0.86
N ASP A 208 -19.00 -0.99 -0.15
CA ASP A 208 -19.69 -0.58 1.08
C ASP A 208 -20.84 0.40 0.85
N GLU A 209 -21.13 0.76 -0.40
CA GLU A 209 -22.23 1.66 -0.74
C GLU A 209 -23.51 0.87 -1.07
N TRP A 210 -24.63 1.31 -0.51
CA TRP A 210 -25.93 0.65 -0.65
C TRP A 210 -27.02 1.66 -1.05
N MET A 211 -27.92 1.25 -1.95
CA MET A 211 -29.06 2.07 -2.38
C MET A 211 -30.27 1.20 -2.73
N ALA A 212 -31.48 1.72 -2.61
CA ALA A 212 -32.66 1.02 -3.13
C ALA A 212 -32.59 0.96 -4.67
N GLU A 213 -32.73 -0.23 -5.25
CA GLU A 213 -32.59 -0.50 -6.70
C GLU A 213 -33.57 0.35 -7.53
N ASP A 214 -34.76 0.69 -7.00
CA ASP A 214 -35.76 1.53 -7.67
C ASP A 214 -35.31 3.00 -7.80
N LYS A 215 -34.35 3.45 -6.98
CA LYS A 215 -33.76 4.79 -7.03
C LYS A 215 -32.55 4.87 -7.92
N VAL A 216 -31.92 3.75 -8.27
CA VAL A 216 -30.71 3.73 -9.09
C VAL A 216 -31.06 4.00 -10.56
N PRO A 217 -30.54 5.08 -11.17
CA PRO A 217 -30.69 5.32 -12.59
C PRO A 217 -30.33 4.10 -13.44
N ARG A 218 -30.99 4.00 -14.59
CA ARG A 218 -30.71 2.96 -15.57
C ARG A 218 -29.78 3.54 -16.63
N LEU A 219 -28.73 2.81 -16.96
CA LEU A 219 -27.94 3.06 -18.15
C LEU A 219 -28.56 2.29 -19.31
N SER A 220 -28.85 2.98 -20.41
CA SER A 220 -29.28 2.31 -21.63
C SER A 220 -28.12 1.54 -22.25
N ARG A 221 -28.41 0.59 -23.14
CA ARG A 221 -27.37 -0.10 -23.92
C ARG A 221 -26.52 0.87 -24.75
N GLY A 222 -27.10 1.99 -25.19
CA GLY A 222 -26.38 3.06 -25.86
C GLY A 222 -25.39 3.76 -24.93
N ASP A 223 -25.76 3.98 -23.67
CA ASP A 223 -24.88 4.59 -22.67
C ASP A 223 -23.71 3.67 -22.35
N LEU A 224 -23.95 2.38 -22.13
CA LEU A 224 -22.89 1.39 -21.90
C LEU A 224 -21.90 1.34 -23.07
N ARG A 225 -22.40 1.36 -24.32
CA ARG A 225 -21.53 1.43 -25.49
C ARG A 225 -20.69 2.72 -25.51
N ARG A 226 -21.31 3.88 -25.26
CA ARG A 226 -20.61 5.16 -25.19
C ARG A 226 -19.54 5.18 -24.10
N ILE A 227 -19.83 4.60 -22.93
CA ILE A 227 -18.87 4.50 -21.81
C ILE A 227 -17.71 3.62 -22.24
N LYS A 228 -17.98 2.45 -22.85
CA LYS A 228 -16.92 1.55 -23.32
C LYS A 228 -16.01 2.22 -24.35
N ASP A 229 -16.60 2.89 -25.34
CA ASP A 229 -15.85 3.61 -26.38
C ASP A 229 -15.02 4.74 -25.74
N TYR A 230 -15.59 5.50 -24.80
CA TYR A 230 -14.89 6.57 -24.08
C TYR A 230 -13.70 6.06 -23.26
N VAL A 231 -13.88 4.98 -22.47
CA VAL A 231 -12.82 4.39 -21.66
C VAL A 231 -11.69 3.86 -22.56
N ALA A 232 -12.04 3.20 -23.66
CA ALA A 232 -11.05 2.71 -24.63
C ALA A 232 -10.27 3.86 -25.30
N GLU A 233 -10.93 4.98 -25.59
CA GLU A 233 -10.31 6.17 -26.19
C GLU A 233 -9.33 6.88 -25.25
N GLN A 234 -9.58 6.86 -23.92
CA GLN A 234 -8.65 7.46 -22.94
C GLN A 234 -7.33 6.68 -22.84
N GLY A 235 -7.31 5.39 -23.22
CA GLY A 235 -6.10 4.55 -23.19
C GLY A 235 -5.59 4.22 -21.78
N GLY A 236 -6.41 4.45 -20.74
CA GLY A 236 -6.09 4.17 -19.34
C GLY A 236 -7.35 4.14 -18.47
N PRO A 237 -7.21 3.85 -17.17
CA PRO A 237 -8.35 3.84 -16.25
C PRO A 237 -9.00 5.22 -16.15
N VAL A 238 -10.33 5.24 -16.12
CA VAL A 238 -11.13 6.46 -16.08
C VAL A 238 -11.92 6.49 -14.78
N SER A 239 -11.96 7.64 -14.11
CA SER A 239 -12.75 7.77 -12.89
C SER A 239 -14.25 7.78 -13.16
N ASP A 240 -15.03 7.27 -12.21
CA ASP A 240 -16.49 7.36 -12.24
C ASP A 240 -16.98 8.82 -12.36
N HIS A 241 -16.34 9.75 -11.67
CA HIS A 241 -16.58 11.18 -11.75
C HIS A 241 -16.39 11.71 -13.18
N GLN A 242 -15.32 11.31 -13.86
CA GLN A 242 -15.05 11.71 -15.24
C GLN A 242 -16.11 11.14 -16.21
N ILE A 243 -16.52 9.87 -16.03
CA ILE A 243 -17.60 9.28 -16.83
C ILE A 243 -18.90 10.07 -16.65
N VAL A 244 -19.27 10.40 -15.41
CA VAL A 244 -20.52 11.13 -15.11
C VAL A 244 -20.49 12.56 -15.67
N GLN A 245 -19.35 13.27 -15.55
CA GLN A 245 -19.25 14.65 -15.99
C GLN A 245 -19.10 14.78 -17.51
N ASP A 246 -18.13 14.08 -18.08
CA ASP A 246 -17.71 14.31 -19.47
C ASP A 246 -18.65 13.61 -20.45
N LEU A 247 -19.14 12.42 -20.08
CA LEU A 247 -19.97 11.60 -20.97
C LEU A 247 -21.47 11.73 -20.70
N LEU A 248 -21.88 11.73 -19.43
CA LEU A 248 -23.29 11.88 -19.06
C LEU A 248 -23.70 13.36 -18.91
N GLY A 249 -22.75 14.29 -18.85
CA GLY A 249 -23.02 15.73 -18.82
C GLY A 249 -23.57 16.24 -17.48
N ILE A 250 -23.42 15.47 -16.40
CA ILE A 250 -24.01 15.79 -15.10
C ILE A 250 -22.95 16.51 -14.27
N ARG A 251 -23.28 17.73 -13.84
CA ARG A 251 -22.35 18.59 -13.10
C ARG A 251 -22.24 18.13 -11.64
N GLN A 252 -21.05 18.25 -11.06
CA GLN A 252 -20.79 17.93 -9.65
C GLN A 252 -21.69 18.68 -8.65
N ASN A 253 -22.16 19.87 -9.01
CA ASN A 253 -23.05 20.67 -8.16
C ASN A 253 -24.54 20.31 -8.28
N ALA A 254 -24.90 19.37 -9.16
CA ALA A 254 -26.26 18.88 -9.29
C ALA A 254 -26.62 17.98 -8.10
N GLN A 255 -27.86 18.07 -7.61
CA GLN A 255 -28.30 17.31 -6.43
C GLN A 255 -28.28 15.79 -6.70
N GLU A 256 -28.56 15.40 -7.94
CA GLU A 256 -28.58 14.03 -8.42
C GLU A 256 -27.18 13.46 -8.71
N TYR A 257 -26.12 14.26 -8.64
CA TYR A 257 -24.77 13.85 -9.03
C TYR A 257 -24.26 12.60 -8.27
N PRO A 258 -24.33 12.52 -6.93
CA PRO A 258 -23.88 11.32 -6.20
C PRO A 258 -24.66 10.05 -6.59
N LEU A 259 -25.94 10.20 -6.93
CA LEU A 259 -26.80 9.11 -7.35
C LEU A 259 -26.43 8.59 -8.75
N HIS A 260 -25.93 9.46 -9.63
CA HIS A 260 -25.37 9.06 -10.92
C HIS A 260 -23.98 8.42 -10.80
N VAL A 261 -23.14 8.89 -9.88
CA VAL A 261 -21.85 8.23 -9.56
C VAL A 261 -22.08 6.80 -9.10
N PHE A 262 -22.95 6.61 -8.09
CA PHE A 262 -23.35 5.28 -7.62
C PHE A 262 -23.93 4.42 -8.77
N SER A 263 -24.80 5.00 -9.60
CA SER A 263 -25.39 4.30 -10.74
C SER A 263 -24.36 3.80 -11.74
N VAL A 264 -23.33 4.59 -12.06
CA VAL A 264 -22.28 4.17 -12.98
C VAL A 264 -21.55 2.98 -12.39
N ASN A 265 -21.09 3.10 -11.15
CA ASN A 265 -20.34 2.03 -10.48
C ASN A 265 -21.12 0.72 -10.38
N PHE A 266 -22.37 0.79 -9.91
CA PHE A 266 -23.24 -0.37 -9.78
C PHE A 266 -23.60 -1.01 -11.12
N ARG A 267 -23.88 -0.21 -12.15
CA ARG A 267 -24.31 -0.77 -13.45
C ARG A 267 -23.13 -1.36 -14.22
N LEU A 268 -21.95 -0.74 -14.17
CA LEU A 268 -20.74 -1.26 -14.80
C LEU A 268 -20.23 -2.53 -14.10
N SER A 269 -20.36 -2.65 -12.77
CA SER A 269 -19.92 -3.85 -12.04
C SER A 269 -20.68 -5.11 -12.46
N ARG A 270 -21.90 -4.97 -12.97
CA ARG A 270 -22.70 -6.08 -13.50
C ARG A 270 -22.30 -6.50 -14.92
N GLU A 271 -21.58 -5.65 -15.64
CA GLU A 271 -21.16 -5.86 -17.03
C GLU A 271 -19.70 -6.33 -17.13
N THR A 272 -19.35 -7.37 -16.37
CA THR A 272 -17.98 -7.93 -16.22
C THR A 272 -17.30 -8.40 -17.50
N ARG A 273 -18.04 -8.51 -18.60
CA ARG A 273 -17.50 -8.87 -19.93
C ARG A 273 -16.89 -7.68 -20.67
N ASP A 274 -17.40 -6.48 -20.38
CA ASP A 274 -17.03 -5.26 -21.08
C ASP A 274 -16.19 -4.33 -20.21
N PHE A 275 -16.44 -4.36 -18.89
CA PHE A 275 -15.81 -3.47 -17.92
C PHE A 275 -15.10 -4.24 -16.82
N GLU A 276 -14.01 -3.66 -16.35
CA GLU A 276 -13.26 -4.14 -15.20
C GLU A 276 -13.07 -2.98 -14.23
N PHE A 277 -13.43 -3.23 -12.96
CA PHE A 277 -13.20 -2.27 -11.89
C PHE A 277 -11.77 -2.39 -11.40
N VAL A 278 -11.05 -1.26 -11.44
CA VAL A 278 -9.63 -1.14 -11.07
C VAL A 278 -9.43 0.01 -10.08
N GLY A 279 -10.45 0.37 -9.30
CA GLY A 279 -10.35 1.38 -8.25
C GLY A 279 -10.10 0.81 -6.85
N ILE A 280 -9.98 1.70 -5.89
CA ILE A 280 -9.98 1.38 -4.45
C ILE A 280 -11.12 2.12 -3.75
N ALA A 281 -11.32 1.87 -2.45
CA ALA A 281 -12.30 2.59 -1.65
C ALA A 281 -12.02 4.10 -1.71
N GLY A 282 -13.03 4.89 -2.09
CA GLY A 282 -12.92 6.34 -2.24
C GLY A 282 -12.28 6.83 -3.55
N ALA A 283 -11.78 5.94 -4.40
CA ALA A 283 -11.22 6.28 -5.72
C ALA A 283 -11.58 5.21 -6.75
N HIS A 284 -12.73 5.38 -7.40
CA HIS A 284 -13.28 4.41 -8.32
C HIS A 284 -12.78 4.64 -9.74
N PHE A 285 -12.15 3.61 -10.31
CA PHE A 285 -11.63 3.63 -11.68
C PHE A 285 -12.16 2.44 -12.47
N TRP A 286 -12.47 2.69 -13.74
CA TRP A 286 -12.97 1.72 -14.69
C TRP A 286 -12.04 1.61 -15.89
N THR A 287 -11.83 0.38 -16.34
CA THR A 287 -11.14 0.08 -17.60
C THR A 287 -11.96 -0.87 -18.44
N THR A 288 -11.63 -0.98 -19.73
CA THR A 288 -12.21 -2.03 -20.58
C THR A 288 -11.56 -3.37 -20.27
N SER A 289 -12.34 -4.45 -20.30
CA SER A 289 -11.81 -5.79 -20.03
C SER A 289 -10.67 -6.15 -21.00
N GLY A 290 -9.55 -6.63 -20.45
CA GLY A 290 -8.38 -7.03 -21.24
C GLY A 290 -7.44 -5.89 -21.66
N THR A 291 -7.59 -4.71 -21.08
CA THR A 291 -6.62 -3.61 -21.24
C THR A 291 -5.28 -4.00 -20.61
N SER A 292 -4.17 -3.68 -21.29
CA SER A 292 -2.83 -3.96 -20.76
C SER A 292 -2.59 -3.21 -19.45
N THR A 293 -2.14 -3.94 -18.45
CA THR A 293 -1.76 -3.42 -17.14
C THR A 293 -0.34 -2.84 -17.18
N PRO A 294 0.04 -1.98 -16.22
CA PRO A 294 1.44 -1.61 -15.99
C PRO A 294 2.37 -2.82 -16.03
N ASP A 295 3.49 -2.69 -16.73
CA ASP A 295 4.38 -3.82 -17.03
C ASP A 295 5.23 -4.22 -15.81
N VAL A 296 5.45 -5.52 -15.66
CA VAL A 296 6.42 -6.08 -14.72
C VAL A 296 7.70 -6.37 -15.49
N ALA A 297 8.80 -5.73 -15.09
CA ALA A 297 10.04 -5.87 -15.85
C ALA A 297 10.56 -7.31 -15.82
N ASN A 298 10.74 -7.90 -17.00
CA ASN A 298 11.44 -9.17 -17.21
C ASN A 298 10.84 -10.40 -16.50
N ARG A 299 9.56 -10.37 -16.07
CA ARG A 299 8.89 -11.51 -15.42
C ARG A 299 7.37 -11.44 -15.61
N LYS A 300 6.69 -12.58 -15.71
CA LYS A 300 5.22 -12.57 -15.84
C LYS A 300 4.58 -12.27 -14.51
N ALA A 301 3.49 -11.51 -14.53
CA ALA A 301 2.70 -11.19 -13.35
C ALA A 301 2.31 -12.41 -12.49
N SER A 302 1.89 -13.51 -13.15
CA SER A 302 1.53 -14.76 -12.45
C SER A 302 2.70 -15.42 -11.71
N GLU A 303 3.93 -15.21 -12.20
CA GLU A 303 5.15 -15.74 -11.58
C GLU A 303 5.54 -14.88 -10.38
N VAL A 304 5.45 -13.56 -10.48
CA VAL A 304 5.66 -12.64 -9.35
C VAL A 304 4.70 -12.94 -8.20
N GLY A 305 3.40 -13.09 -8.49
CA GLY A 305 2.43 -13.48 -7.46
C GLY A 305 2.73 -14.85 -6.83
N GLN A 306 3.33 -15.78 -7.58
CA GLN A 306 3.76 -17.07 -7.03
C GLN A 306 4.98 -16.95 -6.11
N ASP A 307 5.90 -16.04 -6.43
CA ASP A 307 7.09 -15.77 -5.63
C ASP A 307 6.71 -15.07 -4.30
N TYR A 308 5.76 -14.14 -4.34
CA TYR A 308 5.17 -13.47 -3.16
C TYR A 308 4.16 -14.31 -2.38
N ARG A 309 3.91 -15.58 -2.74
CA ARG A 309 3.04 -16.46 -1.92
C ARG A 309 3.47 -16.50 -0.45
N VAL A 310 4.77 -16.33 -0.18
CA VAL A 310 5.32 -16.23 1.18
C VAL A 310 4.56 -15.25 2.08
N LEU A 311 4.02 -14.15 1.53
CA LEU A 311 3.27 -13.17 2.31
C LEU A 311 1.97 -13.74 2.89
N ILE A 312 1.34 -14.67 2.18
CA ILE A 312 0.14 -15.39 2.65
C ILE A 312 0.53 -16.41 3.73
N ASP A 313 1.66 -17.09 3.54
CA ASP A 313 2.11 -18.16 4.42
C ASP A 313 2.57 -17.62 5.79
N LEU A 314 3.16 -16.42 5.84
CA LEU A 314 3.67 -15.81 7.06
C LEU A 314 2.59 -15.06 7.87
N ASN A 315 1.68 -14.36 7.18
CA ASN A 315 0.64 -13.54 7.81
C ASN A 315 1.18 -12.67 8.96
N ASP A 316 2.25 -11.93 8.67
CA ASP A 316 2.93 -11.05 9.64
C ASP A 316 2.02 -9.88 10.06
N GLU A 317 2.16 -9.42 11.30
CA GLU A 317 1.53 -8.18 11.75
C GLU A 317 2.19 -6.97 11.07
N PRO A 318 1.43 -5.90 10.79
CA PRO A 318 1.96 -4.73 10.11
C PRO A 318 2.99 -4.01 11.01
N SER A 319 4.16 -3.72 10.46
CA SER A 319 5.19 -2.93 11.14
C SER A 319 4.91 -1.44 10.97
N ILE A 320 3.92 -0.92 11.71
CA ILE A 320 3.49 0.48 11.62
C ILE A 320 4.39 1.33 12.52
N ILE A 321 5.18 2.20 11.90
CA ILE A 321 6.00 3.20 12.61
C ILE A 321 5.16 4.47 12.84
N ASP A 322 4.45 4.91 11.79
CA ASP A 322 3.55 6.05 11.81
C ASP A 322 2.31 5.75 10.96
N ALA A 323 1.16 6.31 11.34
CA ALA A 323 -0.09 6.06 10.65
C ALA A 323 -0.05 6.69 9.26
N GLY A 324 -0.38 5.91 8.22
CA GLY A 324 -0.36 6.41 6.84
C GLY A 324 1.01 6.40 6.17
N VAL A 325 2.08 5.95 6.85
CA VAL A 325 3.45 5.93 6.32
C VAL A 325 4.06 4.53 6.39
N VAL A 326 4.71 4.13 5.30
CA VAL A 326 5.46 2.87 5.17
C VAL A 326 6.91 3.17 4.82
N GLU A 327 7.82 2.61 5.60
CA GLU A 327 9.25 2.60 5.32
C GLU A 327 9.66 1.24 4.76
N HIS A 328 10.40 1.23 3.65
CA HIS A 328 10.79 -0.02 2.99
C HIS A 328 12.21 0.05 2.41
N VAL A 329 12.94 -1.06 2.51
CA VAL A 329 14.27 -1.21 1.90
C VAL A 329 14.15 -2.10 0.67
N LEU A 330 14.47 -1.55 -0.50
CA LEU A 330 14.36 -2.27 -1.75
C LEU A 330 15.30 -3.49 -1.77
N THR A 331 14.75 -4.66 -2.08
CA THR A 331 15.58 -5.83 -2.38
C THR A 331 16.11 -5.80 -3.82
N PHE A 332 17.07 -6.66 -4.13
CA PHE A 332 17.51 -6.84 -5.53
C PHE A 332 16.37 -7.33 -6.43
N TYR A 333 15.54 -8.26 -5.95
CA TYR A 333 14.38 -8.76 -6.68
C TYR A 333 13.38 -7.64 -7.01
N GLU A 334 13.04 -6.82 -6.00
CA GLU A 334 12.11 -5.70 -6.14
C GLU A 334 12.62 -4.64 -7.12
N HIS A 335 13.88 -4.22 -6.98
CA HIS A 335 14.51 -3.26 -7.90
C HIS A 335 14.51 -3.78 -9.35
N ARG A 336 14.93 -5.03 -9.54
CA ARG A 336 15.02 -5.67 -10.86
C ARG A 336 13.67 -5.77 -11.56
N HIS A 337 12.62 -6.13 -10.83
CA HIS A 337 11.30 -6.40 -11.38
C HIS A 337 10.36 -5.19 -11.31
N GLY A 338 10.74 -4.13 -10.59
CA GLY A 338 9.93 -2.92 -10.44
C GLY A 338 8.66 -3.17 -9.64
N VAL A 339 8.78 -3.96 -8.57
CA VAL A 339 7.66 -4.41 -7.74
C VAL A 339 7.93 -4.16 -6.26
N LEU A 340 6.86 -4.04 -5.47
CA LEU A 340 6.89 -4.01 -4.01
C LEU A 340 5.90 -5.06 -3.45
N PRO A 341 6.12 -5.61 -2.25
CA PRO A 341 5.18 -6.52 -1.63
C PRO A 341 3.85 -5.82 -1.29
N TYR A 342 2.73 -6.55 -1.35
CA TYR A 342 1.46 -6.11 -0.76
C TYR A 342 1.23 -6.88 0.55
N ASP A 343 2.14 -6.70 1.50
CA ASP A 343 2.11 -7.30 2.83
C ASP A 343 1.22 -6.49 3.79
N ALA A 344 1.17 -6.91 5.06
CA ALA A 344 0.38 -6.22 6.08
C ALA A 344 0.78 -4.74 6.23
N THR A 345 2.07 -4.42 6.12
CA THR A 345 2.59 -3.05 6.23
C THR A 345 2.06 -2.19 5.08
N PHE A 346 2.14 -2.65 3.82
CA PHE A 346 1.55 -1.92 2.69
C PHE A 346 0.02 -1.89 2.73
N GLN A 347 -0.63 -2.92 3.24
CA GLN A 347 -2.09 -2.96 3.43
C GLN A 347 -2.59 -1.94 4.46
N SER A 348 -1.72 -1.48 5.37
CA SER A 348 -2.08 -0.43 6.34
C SER A 348 -2.33 0.94 5.70
N ILE A 349 -1.77 1.18 4.50
CA ILE A 349 -1.92 2.45 3.76
C ILE A 349 -2.67 2.30 2.43
N ILE A 350 -2.65 1.10 1.83
CA ILE A 350 -3.33 0.81 0.56
C ILE A 350 -4.49 -0.14 0.79
N SER A 351 -5.69 0.43 0.66
CA SER A 351 -6.96 -0.29 0.82
C SER A 351 -7.05 -1.55 -0.04
N GLY A 352 -7.72 -2.56 0.50
CA GLY A 352 -7.97 -3.84 -0.16
C GLY A 352 -8.96 -3.76 -1.33
N ALA A 353 -9.28 -4.94 -1.86
CA ALA A 353 -10.29 -5.11 -2.89
C ALA A 353 -11.66 -4.61 -2.42
N VAL A 354 -12.34 -3.82 -3.25
CA VAL A 354 -13.69 -3.28 -2.98
C VAL A 354 -14.76 -4.27 -3.39
N LEU A 355 -14.58 -4.93 -4.54
CA LEU A 355 -15.56 -5.86 -5.10
C LEU A 355 -15.13 -7.31 -4.95
N PRO A 356 -16.08 -8.24 -4.74
CA PRO A 356 -15.80 -9.67 -4.82
C PRO A 356 -15.19 -10.04 -6.17
N GLY A 357 -14.03 -10.69 -6.14
CA GLY A 357 -13.32 -11.13 -7.35
C GLY A 357 -12.51 -10.04 -8.06
N GLN A 358 -12.42 -8.82 -7.51
CA GLN A 358 -11.47 -7.81 -7.98
C GLN A 358 -10.04 -8.32 -7.82
N ARG A 359 -9.27 -8.31 -8.92
CA ARG A 359 -7.91 -8.88 -8.96
C ARG A 359 -6.83 -7.83 -8.85
N SER A 360 -7.12 -6.60 -9.26
CA SER A 360 -6.20 -5.49 -9.18
C SER A 360 -6.92 -4.15 -9.00
N ALA A 361 -6.15 -3.17 -8.61
CA ALA A 361 -6.50 -1.76 -8.60
C ALA A 361 -5.35 -0.95 -9.19
N ILE A 362 -5.64 0.26 -9.66
CA ILE A 362 -4.64 1.21 -10.15
C ILE A 362 -4.68 2.43 -9.24
N VAL A 363 -3.51 2.79 -8.74
CA VAL A 363 -3.28 3.91 -7.85
C VAL A 363 -2.22 4.82 -8.46
N THR A 364 -2.18 6.07 -8.03
CA THR A 364 -1.22 7.07 -8.52
C THR A 364 -0.12 7.25 -7.51
N PHE A 365 1.13 7.14 -7.96
CA PHE A 365 2.30 7.48 -7.17
C PHE A 365 2.92 8.78 -7.68
N GLU A 366 3.35 9.63 -6.77
CA GLU A 366 4.09 10.85 -7.05
C GLU A 366 5.40 10.88 -6.26
N SER A 367 6.47 11.33 -6.90
CA SER A 367 7.74 11.64 -6.23
C SER A 367 7.95 13.16 -6.26
N PRO A 368 7.75 13.88 -5.15
CA PRO A 368 7.96 15.32 -5.06
C PRO A 368 9.41 15.72 -5.37
N LEU A 369 10.35 14.85 -5.00
CA LEU A 369 11.77 15.04 -5.23
C LEU A 369 12.13 15.08 -6.73
N THR A 370 11.49 14.21 -7.53
CA THR A 370 11.78 14.09 -8.97
C THR A 370 10.70 14.73 -9.85
N ASN A 371 9.60 15.22 -9.27
CA ASN A 371 8.40 15.69 -9.96
C ASN A 371 7.87 14.68 -11.00
N GLN A 372 7.90 13.39 -10.66
CA GLN A 372 7.36 12.33 -11.51
C GLN A 372 6.07 11.81 -10.90
N THR A 373 5.04 11.68 -11.73
CA THR A 373 3.76 11.04 -11.38
C THR A 373 3.54 9.86 -12.31
N PHE A 374 3.24 8.69 -11.76
CA PHE A 374 3.09 7.45 -12.53
C PHE A 374 2.05 6.52 -11.91
N PRO A 375 1.32 5.73 -12.73
CA PRO A 375 0.36 4.76 -12.23
C PRO A 375 1.06 3.49 -11.74
N ILE A 376 0.54 2.93 -10.65
CA ILE A 376 0.96 1.66 -10.07
C ILE A 376 -0.23 0.72 -10.02
N GLU A 377 -0.03 -0.52 -10.46
CA GLU A 377 -1.01 -1.59 -10.32
C GLU A 377 -0.81 -2.29 -8.99
N VAL A 378 -1.82 -2.22 -8.12
CA VAL A 378 -1.93 -3.06 -6.92
C VAL A 378 -2.58 -4.37 -7.36
N ARG A 379 -1.88 -5.50 -7.20
CA ARG A 379 -2.45 -6.83 -7.43
C ARG A 379 -2.79 -7.47 -6.11
N PHE A 380 -4.07 -7.76 -5.91
CA PHE A 380 -4.54 -8.39 -4.68
C PHE A 380 -4.17 -9.88 -4.65
N PRO A 381 -3.95 -10.44 -3.44
CA PRO A 381 -3.69 -11.86 -3.29
C PRO A 381 -4.87 -12.69 -3.81
N THR A 382 -4.58 -13.74 -4.57
CA THR A 382 -5.63 -14.61 -5.16
C THR A 382 -5.25 -16.08 -5.02
N GLY A 383 -6.04 -16.83 -4.25
CA GLY A 383 -5.82 -18.25 -4.01
C GLY A 383 -4.42 -18.52 -3.43
N ASN A 384 -3.53 -19.10 -4.25
CA ASN A 384 -2.17 -19.50 -3.87
C ASN A 384 -1.09 -18.51 -4.36
N ARG A 385 -1.47 -17.25 -4.64
CA ARG A 385 -0.58 -16.19 -5.12
C ARG A 385 -0.68 -14.98 -4.20
N GLY A 386 0.46 -14.50 -3.73
CA GLY A 386 0.56 -13.28 -2.92
C GLY A 386 0.30 -12.02 -3.73
N GLY A 387 -0.07 -10.96 -3.02
CA GLY A 387 -0.26 -9.63 -3.61
C GLY A 387 1.05 -8.88 -3.76
N TYR A 388 1.07 -7.93 -4.69
CA TYR A 388 2.23 -7.06 -4.95
C TYR A 388 1.81 -5.79 -5.71
N LEU A 389 2.62 -4.75 -5.62
CA LEU A 389 2.49 -3.55 -6.43
C LEU A 389 3.44 -3.63 -7.63
N ALA A 390 3.03 -3.15 -8.80
CA ALA A 390 3.83 -3.15 -10.02
C ALA A 390 3.76 -1.83 -10.79
N GLY A 391 4.87 -1.49 -11.45
CA GLY A 391 5.00 -0.28 -12.26
C GLY A 391 6.19 0.61 -11.86
N PHE A 392 6.98 0.19 -10.87
CA PHE A 392 8.12 0.99 -10.38
C PHE A 392 9.40 0.85 -11.22
N ALA A 393 9.43 -0.04 -12.21
CA ALA A 393 10.67 -0.41 -12.91
C ALA A 393 11.44 0.78 -13.51
N ALA A 394 10.72 1.72 -14.15
CA ALA A 394 11.34 2.91 -14.72
C ALA A 394 11.90 3.83 -13.62
N PHE A 395 11.08 4.12 -12.61
CA PHE A 395 11.45 4.97 -11.49
C PHE A 395 12.65 4.41 -10.70
N PHE A 396 12.62 3.12 -10.38
CA PHE A 396 13.71 2.44 -9.66
C PHE A 396 15.01 2.43 -10.45
N LYS A 397 14.95 2.18 -11.76
CA LYS A 397 16.15 2.16 -12.60
C LYS A 397 16.77 3.54 -12.77
N GLU A 398 15.96 4.60 -12.77
CA GLU A 398 16.43 5.98 -12.95
C GLU A 398 17.02 6.56 -11.65
N HIS A 399 16.36 6.32 -10.51
CA HIS A 399 16.66 7.05 -9.27
C HIS A 399 17.24 6.21 -8.14
N LEU A 400 17.04 4.89 -8.15
CA LEU A 400 17.32 4.00 -7.02
C LEU A 400 18.27 2.85 -7.38
N VAL A 401 18.76 2.17 -6.33
CA VAL A 401 19.56 0.95 -6.43
C VAL A 401 18.99 -0.12 -5.50
N PRO A 402 19.31 -1.42 -5.71
CA PRO A 402 19.05 -2.46 -4.72
C PRO A 402 19.62 -2.04 -3.35
N GLY A 403 18.81 -2.13 -2.31
CA GLY A 403 19.12 -1.67 -0.96
C GLY A 403 18.71 -0.23 -0.67
N ALA A 404 18.21 0.54 -1.65
CA ALA A 404 17.73 1.91 -1.40
C ALA A 404 16.56 1.92 -0.40
N PHE A 405 16.59 2.89 0.51
CA PHE A 405 15.50 3.14 1.45
C PHE A 405 14.47 4.07 0.81
N VAL A 406 13.20 3.68 0.87
CA VAL A 406 12.06 4.47 0.39
C VAL A 406 11.04 4.66 1.51
N THR A 407 10.41 5.82 1.51
CA THR A 407 9.27 6.14 2.36
C THR A 407 8.06 6.36 1.46
N ILE A 408 6.96 5.69 1.77
CA ILE A 408 5.70 5.79 1.03
C ILE A 408 4.62 6.28 1.96
N GLU A 409 3.91 7.33 1.56
CA GLU A 409 2.89 7.98 2.37
C GLU A 409 1.56 8.03 1.62
N ALA A 410 0.47 7.74 2.33
CA ALA A 410 -0.88 7.95 1.82
C ALA A 410 -1.20 9.44 1.74
N GLY A 411 -1.58 9.92 0.55
CA GLY A 411 -2.01 11.30 0.37
C GLY A 411 -3.42 11.57 0.90
N GLU A 412 -3.80 12.85 0.94
CA GLU A 412 -5.16 13.28 1.32
C GLU A 412 -6.25 12.75 0.37
N THR A 413 -5.89 12.56 -0.90
CA THR A 413 -6.82 12.02 -1.91
C THR A 413 -6.68 10.51 -1.97
N PRO A 414 -7.78 9.73 -1.79
CA PRO A 414 -7.72 8.29 -1.90
C PRO A 414 -7.10 7.83 -3.23
N GLY A 415 -6.22 6.84 -3.16
CA GLY A 415 -5.54 6.29 -4.33
C GLY A 415 -4.36 7.13 -4.83
N HIS A 416 -3.99 8.20 -4.13
CA HIS A 416 -2.76 8.96 -4.37
C HIS A 416 -1.76 8.71 -3.26
N TYR A 417 -0.53 8.41 -3.64
CA TYR A 417 0.56 8.08 -2.74
C TYR A 417 1.81 8.86 -3.11
N THR A 418 2.57 9.25 -2.10
CA THR A 418 3.87 9.90 -2.26
C THR A 418 4.97 8.86 -2.05
N ILE A 419 5.99 8.83 -2.91
CA ILE A 419 7.22 8.05 -2.71
C ILE A 419 8.42 8.97 -2.60
N GLU A 420 9.13 8.87 -1.49
CA GLU A 420 10.33 9.65 -1.19
C GLU A 420 11.53 8.75 -0.92
N PHE A 421 12.72 9.29 -1.12
CA PHE A 421 13.98 8.64 -0.79
C PHE A 421 15.03 9.67 -0.38
N LEU A 422 15.96 9.27 0.47
CA LEU A 422 17.03 10.17 0.92
C LEU A 422 18.10 10.32 -0.15
N THR A 423 18.42 11.56 -0.51
CA THR A 423 19.52 11.85 -1.44
C THR A 423 20.85 12.01 -0.72
N VAL A 424 21.91 11.52 -1.34
CA VAL A 424 23.28 11.61 -0.85
C VAL A 424 24.21 12.10 -1.96
N SER A 425 25.44 12.45 -1.58
CA SER A 425 26.49 12.71 -2.57
C SER A 425 26.73 11.45 -3.40
N GLY A 426 26.95 11.63 -4.71
CA GLY A 426 27.12 10.52 -5.65
C GLY A 426 28.18 9.52 -5.16
N GLN A 427 27.79 8.25 -5.11
CA GLN A 427 28.67 7.14 -4.72
C GLN A 427 28.88 6.21 -5.92
N ASP A 428 30.13 5.81 -6.14
CA ASP A 428 30.48 4.80 -7.14
C ASP A 428 30.71 3.47 -6.44
N ARG A 429 29.85 2.48 -6.70
CA ARG A 429 30.06 1.11 -6.23
C ARG A 429 29.84 0.09 -7.32
N LYS A 430 30.51 -1.05 -7.20
CA LYS A 430 30.28 -2.20 -8.07
C LYS A 430 29.13 -3.02 -7.53
N LEU A 431 27.96 -2.87 -8.15
CA LEU A 431 26.72 -3.50 -7.74
C LEU A 431 26.34 -4.64 -8.69
N LEU A 432 25.60 -5.61 -8.16
CA LEU A 432 25.09 -6.71 -8.95
C LEU A 432 24.17 -6.17 -10.04
N THR A 433 24.39 -6.62 -11.27
CA THR A 433 23.52 -6.41 -12.43
C THR A 433 23.44 -7.71 -13.22
N ILE A 434 22.70 -7.71 -14.33
CA ILE A 434 22.59 -8.87 -15.20
C ILE A 434 23.09 -8.50 -16.59
N ASP A 435 23.97 -9.34 -17.12
CA ASP A 435 24.31 -9.32 -18.53
C ASP A 435 23.15 -9.91 -19.32
N GLU A 436 22.30 -9.04 -19.90
CA GLU A 436 21.14 -9.45 -20.69
C GLU A 436 21.51 -10.37 -21.87
N LYS A 437 22.74 -10.30 -22.38
CA LYS A 437 23.18 -11.15 -23.50
C LYS A 437 23.52 -12.56 -23.06
N LYS A 438 24.13 -12.70 -21.87
CA LYS A 438 24.58 -13.98 -21.34
C LYS A 438 23.60 -14.59 -20.33
N GLN A 439 22.62 -13.81 -19.87
CA GLN A 439 21.72 -14.18 -18.78
C GLN A 439 22.51 -14.67 -17.55
N GLN A 440 23.51 -13.87 -17.17
CA GLN A 440 24.41 -14.12 -16.05
C GLN A 440 24.54 -12.87 -15.21
N TYR A 441 24.67 -13.07 -13.91
CA TYR A 441 25.01 -12.03 -12.95
C TYR A 441 26.42 -11.50 -13.22
N LYS A 442 26.58 -10.19 -13.10
CA LYS A 442 27.88 -9.51 -13.17
C LYS A 442 27.87 -8.32 -12.23
N PHE A 443 29.05 -7.77 -11.95
CA PHE A 443 29.18 -6.55 -11.17
C PHE A 443 29.62 -5.40 -12.08
N ASP A 444 28.80 -4.37 -12.18
CA ASP A 444 29.10 -3.15 -12.92
C ASP A 444 29.28 -1.98 -11.94
N THR A 445 30.15 -1.02 -12.27
CA THR A 445 30.22 0.24 -11.53
C THR A 445 28.95 1.05 -11.80
N VAL A 446 28.19 1.30 -10.74
CA VAL A 446 26.97 2.11 -10.74
C VAL A 446 27.25 3.35 -9.89
N THR A 447 26.99 4.52 -10.47
CA THR A 447 26.95 5.78 -9.76
C THR A 447 25.51 6.06 -9.34
N PHE A 448 25.26 6.24 -8.05
CA PHE A 448 23.92 6.50 -7.53
C PHE A 448 23.93 7.61 -6.47
N TYR A 449 22.76 8.21 -6.26
CA TYR A 449 22.57 9.41 -5.43
C TYR A 449 21.53 9.23 -4.32
N CYS A 450 21.09 8.00 -4.06
CA CYS A 450 20.20 7.66 -2.95
C CYS A 450 20.95 6.99 -1.80
N ALA A 451 20.44 7.10 -0.57
CA ALA A 451 20.99 6.42 0.60
C ALA A 451 20.57 4.93 0.59
N PRO A 452 21.53 3.99 0.50
CA PRO A 452 21.22 2.57 0.63
C PRO A 452 21.35 2.11 2.08
N ASN A 453 20.60 1.08 2.43
CA ASN A 453 20.95 0.17 3.50
C ASN A 453 22.12 -0.71 3.02
N GLU A 454 23.25 -0.61 3.70
CA GLU A 454 24.49 -1.30 3.35
C GLU A 454 24.36 -2.83 3.45
N ASP A 455 23.51 -3.33 4.34
CA ASP A 455 23.30 -4.76 4.60
C ASP A 455 22.48 -5.42 3.50
N MET A 456 21.65 -4.65 2.79
CA MET A 456 20.88 -5.10 1.63
C MET A 456 21.57 -4.82 0.28
N LEU A 457 22.68 -4.10 0.29
CA LEU A 457 23.42 -3.75 -0.92
C LEU A 457 24.23 -4.95 -1.46
N VAL A 458 23.81 -5.48 -2.61
CA VAL A 458 24.48 -6.63 -3.26
C VAL A 458 25.70 -6.16 -4.05
N SER A 459 26.85 -6.04 -3.37
CA SER A 459 28.12 -5.55 -3.93
C SER A 459 29.15 -6.65 -4.19
N GLU A 460 30.11 -6.38 -5.08
CA GLU A 460 31.18 -7.34 -5.43
C GLU A 460 32.00 -7.78 -4.21
N ASN A 461 32.21 -6.87 -3.24
CA ASN A 461 33.01 -7.17 -2.06
C ASN A 461 32.31 -8.13 -1.10
N ARG A 462 30.97 -8.07 -1.00
CA ARG A 462 30.18 -8.91 -0.09
C ARG A 462 29.79 -10.23 -0.73
N PHE A 463 29.43 -10.22 -2.02
CA PHE A 463 28.92 -11.39 -2.73
C PHE A 463 29.71 -11.72 -4.01
N PRO A 464 31.05 -11.88 -3.95
CA PRO A 464 31.87 -12.07 -5.14
C PRO A 464 31.51 -13.36 -5.91
N LYS A 465 30.99 -14.37 -5.20
CA LYS A 465 30.60 -15.68 -5.77
C LYS A 465 29.39 -15.61 -6.72
N LEU A 466 28.63 -14.51 -6.72
CA LEU A 466 27.51 -14.32 -7.66
C LEU A 466 28.00 -14.05 -9.09
N ALA A 467 29.21 -13.51 -9.27
CA ALA A 467 29.72 -13.15 -10.59
C ALA A 467 29.80 -14.35 -11.55
N GLY A 468 29.19 -14.21 -12.73
CA GLY A 468 29.18 -15.23 -13.79
C GLY A 468 28.19 -16.38 -13.57
N THR A 469 27.43 -16.38 -12.47
CA THR A 469 26.37 -17.37 -12.24
C THR A 469 25.09 -16.96 -12.97
N SER A 470 24.28 -17.93 -13.37
CA SER A 470 22.98 -17.65 -13.99
C SER A 470 21.88 -17.57 -12.93
N PRO A 471 20.85 -16.71 -13.13
CA PRO A 471 19.66 -16.74 -12.30
C PRO A 471 19.08 -18.15 -12.21
N LEU A 472 18.54 -18.53 -11.04
CA LEU A 472 17.98 -19.87 -10.83
C LEU A 472 16.84 -20.16 -11.80
N ASP A 473 16.58 -21.44 -12.09
CA ASP A 473 15.40 -21.81 -12.87
C ASP A 473 14.11 -21.61 -12.05
N ASP A 474 12.97 -21.44 -12.72
CA ASP A 474 11.70 -21.18 -12.02
C ASP A 474 11.22 -22.37 -11.16
N ARG A 475 11.69 -23.59 -11.42
CA ARG A 475 11.32 -24.77 -10.62
C ARG A 475 12.03 -24.71 -9.27
N VAL A 476 13.30 -24.33 -9.24
CA VAL A 476 14.11 -24.15 -8.03
C VAL A 476 13.63 -22.92 -7.26
N ARG A 477 13.38 -21.78 -7.93
CA ARG A 477 12.88 -20.55 -7.26
C ARG A 477 11.60 -20.78 -6.46
N ARG A 478 10.68 -21.61 -6.96
CA ARG A 478 9.43 -21.95 -6.26
C ARG A 478 9.63 -22.70 -4.95
N GLN A 479 10.82 -23.23 -4.69
CA GLN A 479 11.14 -24.01 -3.50
C GLN A 479 12.04 -23.18 -2.55
N PRO A 480 11.48 -22.54 -1.51
CA PRO A 480 12.25 -21.67 -0.62
C PRO A 480 13.51 -22.31 -0.05
N ALA A 481 13.41 -23.57 0.37
CA ALA A 481 14.54 -24.33 0.91
C ALA A 481 15.69 -24.42 -0.11
N GLN A 482 15.44 -24.79 -1.36
CA GLN A 482 16.50 -24.88 -2.38
C GLN A 482 17.11 -23.51 -2.69
N VAL A 483 16.30 -22.45 -2.73
CA VAL A 483 16.83 -21.09 -2.89
C VAL A 483 17.76 -20.73 -1.73
N LEU A 484 17.39 -21.09 -0.50
CA LEU A 484 18.22 -20.84 0.68
C LEU A 484 19.55 -21.62 0.60
N GLU A 485 19.56 -22.87 0.11
CA GLU A 485 20.80 -23.64 -0.14
C GLU A 485 21.72 -22.91 -1.12
N HIS A 486 21.16 -22.38 -2.22
CA HIS A 486 21.90 -21.57 -3.18
C HIS A 486 22.41 -20.25 -2.58
N ALA A 487 21.60 -19.59 -1.74
CA ALA A 487 22.01 -18.37 -1.05
C ALA A 487 23.23 -18.64 -0.13
N PHE A 488 23.26 -19.77 0.58
CA PHE A 488 24.44 -20.19 1.36
C PHE A 488 25.67 -20.44 0.49
N ALA A 489 25.51 -20.98 -0.73
CA ALA A 489 26.64 -21.11 -1.64
C ALA A 489 27.27 -19.75 -2.00
N TYR A 490 26.47 -18.69 -2.08
CA TYR A 490 26.92 -17.34 -2.40
C TYR A 490 27.46 -16.56 -1.20
N ALA A 491 26.74 -16.55 -0.07
CA ALA A 491 27.03 -15.73 1.10
C ALA A 491 27.74 -16.50 2.23
N GLY A 492 27.54 -17.82 2.31
CA GLY A 492 28.03 -18.62 3.42
C GLY A 492 29.55 -18.72 3.51
N GLU A 493 30.03 -18.63 4.74
CA GLU A 493 31.42 -18.86 5.13
C GLU A 493 31.55 -20.23 5.80
N ARG A 494 32.67 -20.93 5.60
CA ARG A 494 32.90 -22.21 6.26
C ARG A 494 33.22 -21.98 7.72
N VAL A 495 32.51 -22.69 8.62
CA VAL A 495 32.77 -22.64 10.07
C VAL A 495 34.21 -23.08 10.37
N ASP A 496 34.63 -24.18 9.75
CA ASP A 496 35.98 -24.71 9.84
C ASP A 496 36.50 -25.11 8.47
N SER A 497 37.81 -25.03 8.27
CA SER A 497 38.46 -25.44 7.01
C SER A 497 38.21 -26.91 6.63
N SER A 498 37.90 -27.77 7.61
CA SER A 498 37.58 -29.19 7.44
C SER A 498 36.08 -29.52 7.47
N SER A 499 35.23 -28.55 7.81
CA SER A 499 33.77 -28.75 7.85
C SER A 499 33.15 -28.35 6.52
N GLU A 500 32.13 -29.08 6.09
CA GLU A 500 31.26 -28.69 4.97
C GLU A 500 30.14 -27.74 5.41
N GLN A 501 30.00 -27.49 6.72
CA GLN A 501 29.03 -26.58 7.27
C GLN A 501 29.35 -25.13 6.91
N LEU A 502 28.35 -24.44 6.38
CA LEU A 502 28.37 -23.03 6.08
C LEU A 502 27.60 -22.26 7.16
N MET A 503 28.06 -21.06 7.46
CA MET A 503 27.47 -20.11 8.38
C MET A 503 27.25 -18.79 7.65
N ALA A 504 26.14 -18.11 7.93
CA ALA A 504 25.88 -16.76 7.46
C ALA A 504 25.10 -15.98 8.52
N VAL A 505 25.33 -14.66 8.58
CA VAL A 505 24.50 -13.74 9.36
C VAL A 505 23.17 -13.53 8.63
N MET A 506 22.09 -13.33 9.38
CA MET A 506 20.72 -13.21 8.85
C MET A 506 20.62 -12.17 7.74
N ASP A 507 21.15 -10.97 7.94
CA ASP A 507 21.06 -9.90 6.94
C ASP A 507 21.78 -10.26 5.63
N GLU A 508 22.93 -10.94 5.73
CA GLU A 508 23.68 -11.38 4.55
C GLU A 508 22.93 -12.46 3.76
N ILE A 509 22.36 -13.45 4.47
CA ILE A 509 21.63 -14.53 3.81
C ILE A 509 20.28 -14.05 3.27
N VAL A 510 19.63 -13.09 3.94
CA VAL A 510 18.44 -12.39 3.43
C VAL A 510 18.78 -11.65 2.15
N ALA A 511 19.82 -10.82 2.13
CA ALA A 511 20.22 -10.09 0.93
C ALA A 511 20.55 -11.04 -0.24
N ALA A 512 21.26 -12.14 0.03
CA ALA A 512 21.61 -13.14 -0.98
C ALA A 512 20.40 -13.92 -1.50
N ALA A 513 19.48 -14.34 -0.64
CA ALA A 513 18.27 -15.07 -1.04
C ALA A 513 17.31 -14.18 -1.86
N ASN A 514 17.21 -12.90 -1.49
CA ASN A 514 16.41 -11.90 -2.20
C ASN A 514 16.97 -11.49 -3.57
N VAL A 515 18.10 -12.05 -4.01
CA VAL A 515 18.52 -11.96 -5.42
C VAL A 515 17.59 -12.76 -6.33
N GLU A 516 17.05 -13.88 -5.84
CA GLU A 516 16.29 -14.84 -6.65
C GLU A 516 14.78 -14.77 -6.42
N ARG A 517 14.32 -14.47 -5.20
CA ARG A 517 12.90 -14.32 -4.84
C ARG A 517 12.73 -13.59 -3.52
N PRO A 518 11.54 -13.04 -3.22
CA PRO A 518 11.20 -12.54 -1.90
C PRO A 518 11.43 -13.62 -0.83
N MET A 519 12.31 -13.31 0.12
CA MET A 519 12.74 -14.18 1.21
C MET A 519 12.95 -13.35 2.50
N PRO A 520 11.89 -13.03 3.25
CA PRO A 520 12.02 -12.30 4.50
C PRO A 520 12.73 -13.16 5.57
N ALA A 521 13.33 -12.50 6.57
CA ALA A 521 14.03 -13.19 7.67
C ALA A 521 13.14 -14.19 8.41
N ALA A 522 11.86 -13.88 8.60
CA ALA A 522 10.88 -14.77 9.22
C ALA A 522 10.74 -16.11 8.47
N LEU A 523 10.74 -16.10 7.13
CA LEU A 523 10.70 -17.33 6.34
C LEU A 523 11.97 -18.16 6.54
N ILE A 524 13.14 -17.53 6.58
CA ILE A 524 14.42 -18.23 6.81
C ILE A 524 14.42 -18.89 8.21
N ARG A 525 13.97 -18.16 9.24
CA ARG A 525 13.83 -18.71 10.60
C ARG A 525 12.86 -19.90 10.62
N ASN A 526 11.72 -19.79 9.95
CA ASN A 526 10.73 -20.88 9.85
C ASN A 526 11.29 -22.11 9.13
N LEU A 527 12.10 -21.91 8.08
CA LEU A 527 12.77 -23.02 7.39
C LEU A 527 13.79 -23.72 8.29
N ALA A 528 14.58 -22.95 9.05
CA ALA A 528 15.60 -23.48 9.96
C ALA A 528 15.03 -24.10 11.24
N ALA A 529 13.82 -23.70 11.67
CA ALA A 529 13.11 -24.31 12.78
C ALA A 529 12.32 -25.58 12.37
N SER A 530 12.21 -25.87 11.06
CA SER A 530 11.37 -26.95 10.56
C SER A 530 12.11 -28.30 10.56
N ASP A 531 11.49 -29.32 11.18
CA ASP A 531 11.95 -30.72 11.11
C ASP A 531 12.06 -31.27 9.67
N LYS A 532 11.38 -30.63 8.71
CA LYS A 532 11.42 -31.02 7.30
C LYS A 532 12.75 -30.68 6.64
N TYR A 533 13.46 -29.67 7.14
CA TYR A 533 14.71 -29.20 6.56
C TYR A 533 15.83 -29.21 7.60
N PRO A 534 16.23 -30.40 8.09
CA PRO A 534 17.27 -30.53 9.12
C PRO A 534 18.64 -30.01 8.69
N GLN A 535 18.83 -29.74 7.39
CA GLN A 535 20.03 -29.10 6.88
C GLN A 535 20.22 -27.65 7.30
N PHE A 536 19.15 -26.98 7.75
CA PHE A 536 19.21 -25.62 8.24
C PHE A 536 19.04 -25.62 9.76
N THR A 537 19.89 -24.87 10.45
CA THR A 537 19.81 -24.73 11.92
C THR A 537 20.11 -23.30 12.30
N ILE A 538 19.48 -22.80 13.36
CA ILE A 538 19.76 -21.49 13.95
C ILE A 538 20.76 -21.70 15.09
N ASP A 539 21.72 -20.78 15.23
CA ASP A 539 22.64 -20.80 16.36
C ASP A 539 21.86 -20.53 17.67
N PRO A 540 21.95 -21.42 18.68
CA PRO A 540 21.28 -21.21 19.96
C PRO A 540 21.98 -20.18 20.87
N GLU A 541 23.23 -19.82 20.58
CA GLU A 541 24.05 -18.91 21.39
C GLU A 541 24.21 -17.52 20.75
N ALA A 542 24.07 -17.42 19.42
CA ALA A 542 24.19 -16.17 18.68
C ALA A 542 22.88 -15.85 17.93
N ASP A 543 22.23 -14.76 18.34
CA ASP A 543 21.07 -14.24 17.62
C ASP A 543 21.43 -13.94 16.14
N ASP A 544 20.52 -14.29 15.23
CA ASP A 544 20.64 -14.00 13.79
C ASP A 544 21.83 -14.65 13.07
N VAL A 545 22.33 -15.78 13.56
CA VAL A 545 23.26 -16.65 12.82
C VAL A 545 22.56 -17.93 12.37
N VAL A 546 22.70 -18.26 11.08
CA VAL A 546 22.09 -19.46 10.49
C VAL A 546 23.17 -20.34 9.88
N TYR A 547 23.06 -21.64 10.10
CA TYR A 547 23.93 -22.65 9.54
C TYR A 547 23.24 -23.49 8.47
N PHE A 548 24.02 -23.94 7.50
CA PHE A 548 23.64 -24.92 6.49
C PHE A 548 24.66 -26.05 6.43
N THR A 549 24.19 -27.30 6.52
CA THR A 549 25.03 -28.50 6.38
C THR A 549 24.63 -29.30 5.14
N PRO A 550 25.43 -29.28 4.05
CA PRO A 550 25.14 -30.06 2.85
C PRO A 550 24.94 -31.55 3.16
N GLY A 551 23.95 -32.19 2.52
CA GLY A 551 23.77 -33.65 2.58
C GLY A 551 23.09 -34.19 3.84
N SER A 552 22.56 -33.34 4.72
CA SER A 552 21.80 -33.75 5.91
C SER A 552 20.28 -33.82 5.70
N SER A 553 19.80 -33.62 4.48
CA SER A 553 18.39 -33.82 4.13
C SER A 553 17.99 -35.29 4.37
N ASN A 554 16.84 -35.50 5.03
CA ASN A 554 16.32 -36.85 5.29
C ASN A 554 16.24 -37.68 3.99
N GLU A 555 17.19 -38.59 3.78
CA GLU A 555 17.01 -39.77 2.95
C GLU A 555 16.02 -40.72 3.67
N SER A 556 14.72 -40.42 3.61
CA SER A 556 13.62 -41.34 3.90
C SER A 556 12.32 -40.69 3.38
N THR A 557 11.50 -41.25 2.49
CA THR A 557 11.29 -42.64 2.09
C THR A 557 10.50 -42.65 0.76
N ASP A 558 10.61 -43.77 0.04
CA ASP A 558 9.69 -44.25 -1.00
C ASP A 558 8.19 -44.11 -0.68
#